data_AF-A0A0H2UMN9-F1
#
_entry.id   AF-A0A0H2UMN9-F1
#
_cell.length_a   1.000
_cell.length_b   1.000
_cell.length_c   1.000
_cell.angle_alpha   90.00
_cell.angle_beta   90.00
_cell.angle_gamma   90.00
#
_symmetry.space_group_name_H-M   'P 1'
#
loop_
_entity.id
_entity.type
_entity.pdbx_description
1 polymer ?
#
loop_
_entity_poly.entity_id
_entity_poly.type
_entity_poly.pdbx_seq_one_letter_code
_entity_poly.pdbx_strand_id
1 'polypeptide(L)'
;MLWGVSMRQSFDELSQNAFKNIFNKQRFCFIFCSLCCFGFVFALFLKLCSRLAPEISLSTLGLGAFFCAFSVICASAIIVQFLLHKESQGETSKLCCAIKNTWSSLWLSLLVSMPFFIAMVAVVTVAMLSSFLGSLPWVGKLFHTVLIFIPYLSATALILLFLGSFSCLFFCIPVLHNQESIDYRKLLECFRGNILRQFIGVVIALVPLALCSWLALDSFYLMTHLVEIADIHTWSFLAQMFVLIVPIALILTPAVSFFFNFSFSFYLAKQEEEKALVK
;
A
#
# COMPACT_ATOMS: atom_id res chain seq x y z
N MET A 1 27.83 -31.55 17.11
CA MET A 1 26.60 -32.36 17.06
C MET A 1 25.64 -31.65 16.13
N LEU A 2 25.53 -32.17 14.91
CA LEU A 2 24.64 -31.69 13.85
C LEU A 2 23.21 -32.12 14.16
N TRP A 3 22.26 -31.20 13.98
CA TRP A 3 20.92 -31.34 13.40
C TRP A 3 20.20 -30.03 13.78
N GLY A 4 20.03 -29.08 12.85
CA GLY A 4 19.28 -29.31 11.62
C GLY A 4 17.78 -29.20 11.88
N VAL A 5 17.35 -28.28 12.74
CA VAL A 5 15.95 -27.86 12.79
C VAL A 5 15.72 -26.93 11.59
N SER A 6 15.48 -27.54 10.42
CA SER A 6 14.68 -26.89 9.39
C SER A 6 13.26 -26.80 9.95
N MET A 7 13.02 -25.82 10.82
CA MET A 7 11.65 -25.47 11.18
C MET A 7 11.09 -24.76 9.94
N ARG A 8 10.26 -25.46 9.18
CA ARG A 8 9.17 -24.79 8.47
C ARG A 8 8.41 -24.01 9.54
N GLN A 9 8.75 -22.74 9.73
CA GLN A 9 8.01 -21.89 10.65
C GLN A 9 6.56 -21.91 10.20
N SER A 10 5.69 -22.32 11.13
CA SER A 10 4.26 -22.35 10.86
C SER A 10 3.75 -20.92 10.69
N PHE A 11 2.66 -20.74 9.95
CA PHE A 11 2.03 -19.41 9.82
C PHE A 11 1.64 -18.83 11.19
N ASP A 12 1.32 -19.70 12.14
CA ASP A 12 0.99 -19.31 13.51
C ASP A 12 2.20 -18.68 14.21
N GLU A 13 3.37 -19.29 14.13
CA GLU A 13 4.61 -18.73 14.69
C GLU A 13 5.01 -17.39 14.05
N LEU A 14 4.88 -17.28 12.72
CA LEU A 14 5.14 -16.04 11.99
C LEU A 14 4.19 -14.93 12.45
N SER A 15 2.90 -15.25 12.60
CA SER A 15 1.88 -14.29 13.05
C SER A 15 2.12 -13.85 14.49
N GLN A 16 2.43 -14.77 15.41
CA GLN A 16 2.70 -14.47 16.81
C GLN A 16 3.95 -13.60 16.98
N ASN A 17 5.01 -13.90 16.23
CA ASN A 17 6.22 -13.08 16.21
C ASN A 17 5.95 -11.68 15.64
N ALA A 18 5.13 -11.59 14.59
CA ALA A 18 4.73 -10.30 14.03
C ALA A 18 3.90 -9.48 15.03
N PHE A 19 2.97 -10.12 15.77
CA PHE A 19 2.14 -9.50 16.81
C PHE A 19 2.95 -8.99 18.00
N LYS A 20 3.90 -9.79 18.50
CA LYS A 20 4.75 -9.43 19.66
C LYS A 20 5.55 -8.15 19.42
N ASN A 21 5.92 -7.91 18.16
CA ASN A 21 6.77 -6.81 17.76
C ASN A 21 6.00 -5.57 17.21
N ILE A 22 4.67 -5.54 17.29
CA ILE A 22 3.86 -4.41 16.79
C ILE A 22 4.19 -3.10 17.54
N PHE A 23 4.34 -3.16 18.87
CA PHE A 23 4.43 -1.97 19.72
C PHE A 23 5.85 -1.42 19.92
N ASN A 24 6.76 -1.64 18.97
CA ASN A 24 8.04 -0.95 19.01
C ASN A 24 7.81 0.57 18.82
N LYS A 25 8.06 1.35 19.87
CA LYS A 25 7.73 2.78 19.97
C LYS A 25 8.26 3.60 18.78
N GLN A 26 9.47 3.32 18.30
CA GLN A 26 10.08 4.04 17.19
C GLN A 26 9.36 3.77 15.87
N ARG A 27 9.05 2.49 15.58
CA ARG A 27 8.37 2.09 14.35
C ARG A 27 6.89 2.48 14.37
N PHE A 28 6.22 2.28 15.49
CA PHE A 28 4.82 2.64 15.65
C PHE A 28 4.60 4.12 15.40
N CYS A 29 5.43 4.99 16.00
CA CYS A 29 5.38 6.43 15.76
C CYS A 29 5.64 6.78 14.29
N PHE A 30 6.64 6.15 13.67
CA PHE A 30 6.97 6.40 12.27
C PHE A 30 5.84 5.97 11.30
N ILE A 31 5.26 4.77 11.51
CA ILE A 31 4.13 4.27 10.71
C ILE A 31 2.92 5.18 10.89
N PHE A 32 2.63 5.61 12.12
CA PHE A 32 1.56 6.56 12.41
C PHE A 32 1.75 7.89 11.67
N CYS A 33 2.94 8.51 11.79
CA CYS A 33 3.27 9.74 11.06
C CYS A 33 3.14 9.56 9.54
N SER A 34 3.57 8.41 9.01
CA SER A 34 3.44 8.09 7.59
C SER A 34 1.98 7.93 7.15
N LEU A 35 1.14 7.29 7.96
CA LEU A 35 -0.29 7.15 7.67
C LEU A 35 -1.02 8.49 7.74
N CYS A 36 -0.66 9.38 8.65
CA CYS A 36 -1.16 10.75 8.68
C CYS A 36 -0.76 11.51 7.41
N CYS A 37 0.51 11.40 6.98
CA CYS A 37 0.98 12.00 5.73
C CYS A 37 0.22 11.44 4.51
N PHE A 38 0.07 10.11 4.44
CA PHE A 38 -0.71 9.42 3.42
C PHE A 38 -2.16 9.93 3.38
N GLY A 39 -2.84 9.99 4.52
CA GLY A 39 -4.23 10.46 4.62
C GLY A 39 -4.38 11.91 4.18
N PHE A 40 -3.41 12.77 4.51
CA PHE A 40 -3.43 14.17 4.10
C PHE A 40 -3.27 14.33 2.59
N VAL A 41 -2.27 13.65 2.01
CA VAL A 41 -2.04 13.64 0.56
C VAL A 41 -3.26 13.06 -0.16
N PHE A 42 -3.79 11.94 0.31
CA PHE A 42 -4.98 11.30 -0.25
C PHE A 42 -6.17 12.26 -0.28
N ALA A 43 -6.48 12.89 0.84
CA ALA A 43 -7.68 13.71 0.93
C ALA A 43 -7.53 15.06 0.18
N LEU A 44 -6.31 15.60 0.06
CA LEU A 44 -6.01 16.71 -0.85
C LEU A 44 -6.28 16.34 -2.32
N PHE A 45 -5.73 15.21 -2.78
CA PHE A 45 -5.93 14.75 -4.16
C PHE A 45 -7.39 14.39 -4.43
N LEU A 46 -8.06 13.71 -3.51
CA LEU A 46 -9.47 13.37 -3.63
C LEU A 46 -10.33 14.63 -3.81
N LYS A 47 -10.08 15.66 -2.98
CA LYS A 47 -10.81 16.92 -3.06
C LYS A 47 -10.50 17.68 -4.35
N LEU A 48 -9.24 17.73 -4.78
CA LEU A 48 -8.82 18.32 -6.05
C LEU A 48 -9.52 17.65 -7.24
N CYS A 49 -9.52 16.33 -7.28
CA CYS A 49 -10.19 15.53 -8.31
C CYS A 49 -11.71 15.73 -8.31
N SER A 50 -12.34 15.80 -7.13
CA SER A 50 -13.78 16.04 -7.01
C SER A 50 -14.23 17.39 -7.58
N ARG A 51 -13.35 18.40 -7.57
CA ARG A 51 -13.61 19.72 -8.18
C ARG A 51 -13.36 19.73 -9.69
N LEU A 52 -12.32 19.04 -10.15
CA LEU A 52 -11.93 19.02 -11.57
C LEU A 52 -12.88 18.17 -12.43
N ALA A 53 -13.42 17.09 -11.88
CA ALA A 53 -14.21 16.13 -12.64
C ALA A 53 -15.38 15.59 -11.78
N PRO A 54 -16.43 16.41 -11.56
CA PRO A 54 -17.56 16.05 -10.70
C PRO A 54 -18.41 14.90 -11.27
N GLU A 55 -18.32 14.62 -12.57
CA GLU A 55 -19.07 13.54 -13.22
C GLU A 55 -18.48 12.14 -12.98
N ILE A 56 -17.29 12.05 -12.37
CA ILE A 56 -16.63 10.78 -12.08
C ILE A 56 -17.13 10.25 -10.73
N SER A 57 -17.37 8.94 -10.67
CA SER A 57 -17.71 8.27 -9.41
C SER A 57 -16.63 8.50 -8.33
N LEU A 58 -17.08 8.71 -7.09
CA LEU A 58 -16.21 8.96 -5.94
C LEU A 58 -15.22 7.81 -5.71
N SER A 59 -15.61 6.57 -6.02
CA SER A 59 -14.75 5.39 -5.88
C SER A 59 -13.56 5.40 -6.85
N THR A 60 -13.79 5.77 -8.12
CA THR A 60 -12.71 5.94 -9.11
C THR A 60 -11.76 7.08 -8.72
N LEU A 61 -12.31 8.20 -8.23
CA LEU A 61 -11.51 9.31 -7.71
C LEU A 61 -10.69 8.92 -6.48
N GLY A 62 -11.28 8.13 -5.58
CA GLY A 62 -10.62 7.57 -4.41
C GLY A 62 -9.46 6.65 -4.79
N LEU A 63 -9.65 5.76 -5.76
CA LEU A 63 -8.56 4.92 -6.27
C LEU A 63 -7.44 5.77 -6.90
N GLY A 64 -7.79 6.80 -7.68
CA GLY A 64 -6.79 7.74 -8.22
C GLY A 64 -5.98 8.41 -7.11
N ALA A 65 -6.65 8.98 -6.10
CA ALA A 65 -6.01 9.59 -4.94
C ALA A 65 -5.16 8.59 -4.14
N PHE A 66 -5.60 7.33 -4.04
CA PHE A 66 -4.83 6.25 -3.42
C PHE A 66 -3.50 6.03 -4.12
N PHE A 67 -3.48 5.87 -5.45
CA PHE A 67 -2.23 5.64 -6.19
C PHE A 67 -1.28 6.85 -6.15
N CYS A 68 -1.80 8.07 -6.06
CA CYS A 68 -0.97 9.26 -5.81
C CYS A 68 -0.27 9.18 -4.44
N ALA A 69 -1.04 8.85 -3.40
CA ALA A 69 -0.54 8.78 -2.02
C ALA A 69 0.26 7.49 -1.74
N PHE A 70 0.11 6.44 -2.56
CA PHE A 70 0.73 5.13 -2.38
C PHE A 70 2.26 5.19 -2.31
N SER A 71 2.87 6.14 -3.02
CA SER A 71 4.31 6.44 -2.96
C SER A 71 4.82 6.68 -1.53
N VAL A 72 4.03 7.36 -0.69
CA VAL A 72 4.33 7.62 0.73
C VAL A 72 4.41 6.31 1.51
N ILE A 73 3.47 5.39 1.27
CA ILE A 73 3.44 4.08 1.94
C ILE A 73 4.63 3.23 1.49
N CYS A 74 4.95 3.19 0.19
CA CYS A 74 6.11 2.45 -0.30
C CYS A 74 7.42 2.96 0.31
N ALA A 75 7.61 4.29 0.35
CA ALA A 75 8.79 4.89 0.97
C ALA A 75 8.89 4.55 2.47
N SER A 76 7.77 4.62 3.19
CA SER A 76 7.71 4.25 4.61
C SER A 76 8.01 2.77 4.84
N ALA A 77 7.52 1.90 3.95
CA ALA A 77 7.72 0.47 4.02
C ALA A 77 9.20 0.12 3.90
N ILE A 78 9.97 0.76 3.01
CA ILE A 78 11.43 0.55 2.92
C ILE A 78 12.13 0.89 4.23
N ILE A 79 11.81 2.02 4.84
CA ILE A 79 12.45 2.46 6.10
C ILE A 79 12.11 1.47 7.22
N VAL A 80 10.86 1.02 7.31
CA VAL A 80 10.42 0.02 8.29
C VAL A 80 11.12 -1.31 8.08
N GLN A 81 11.23 -1.78 6.82
CA GLN A 81 11.93 -3.02 6.48
C GLN A 81 13.43 -2.95 6.82
N PHE A 82 14.08 -1.81 6.58
CA PHE A 82 15.48 -1.61 6.98
C PHE A 82 15.67 -1.66 8.50
N LEU A 83 14.77 -1.02 9.26
CA LEU A 83 14.80 -1.07 10.73
C LEU A 83 14.57 -2.50 11.24
N LEU A 84 13.62 -3.23 10.66
CA LEU A 84 13.36 -4.64 10.96
C LEU A 84 14.59 -5.52 10.69
N HIS A 85 15.28 -5.27 9.59
CA HIS A 85 16.51 -5.98 9.25
C HIS A 85 17.62 -5.73 10.27
N LYS A 86 17.83 -4.46 10.67
CA LYS A 86 18.82 -4.12 11.69
C LYS A 86 18.49 -4.70 13.05
N GLU A 87 17.22 -4.68 13.45
CA GLU A 87 16.77 -5.33 14.67
C GLU A 87 16.96 -6.85 14.64
N SER A 88 16.76 -7.51 13.50
CA SER A 88 17.06 -8.96 13.38
C SER A 88 18.55 -9.29 13.52
N GLN A 89 19.43 -8.31 13.26
CA GLN A 89 20.88 -8.43 13.48
C GLN A 89 21.30 -8.08 14.92
N GLY A 90 20.36 -7.70 15.79
CA GLY A 90 20.64 -7.26 17.15
C GLY A 90 21.16 -5.82 17.23
N GLU A 91 21.13 -5.05 16.13
CA GLU A 91 21.59 -3.67 16.09
C GLU A 91 20.42 -2.69 16.24
N THR A 92 20.54 -1.72 17.16
CA THR A 92 19.58 -0.62 17.27
C THR A 92 20.00 0.55 16.38
N SER A 93 19.23 0.85 15.33
CA SER A 93 19.48 2.00 14.45
C SER A 93 18.48 3.13 14.69
N LYS A 94 18.99 4.37 14.70
CA LYS A 94 18.14 5.59 14.79
C LYS A 94 17.46 5.84 13.45
N LEU A 95 16.22 6.34 13.46
CA LEU A 95 15.44 6.70 12.25
C LEU A 95 16.21 7.58 11.25
N CYS A 96 16.93 8.61 11.72
CA CYS A 96 17.74 9.46 10.84
C CYS A 96 18.85 8.71 10.11
N CYS A 97 19.45 7.71 10.77
CA CYS A 97 20.46 6.87 10.15
C CYS A 97 19.84 5.95 9.09
N ALA A 98 18.66 5.39 9.39
CA ALA A 98 17.90 4.59 8.43
C ALA A 98 17.61 5.39 7.16
N ILE A 99 17.04 6.60 7.26
CA ILE A 99 16.71 7.44 6.10
C ILE A 99 17.93 7.75 5.23
N LYS A 100 19.06 8.11 5.87
CA LYS A 100 20.30 8.43 5.15
C LYS A 100 20.87 7.21 4.42
N ASN A 101 20.84 6.04 5.05
CA ASN A 101 21.41 4.82 4.49
C ASN A 101 20.48 4.19 3.43
N THR A 102 19.16 4.34 3.55
CA THR A 102 18.20 3.83 2.56
C THR A 102 17.91 4.82 1.43
N TRP A 103 18.70 5.90 1.28
CA TRP A 103 18.41 6.95 0.29
C TRP A 103 18.30 6.39 -1.14
N SER A 104 19.22 5.52 -1.55
CA SER A 104 19.14 4.85 -2.85
C SER A 104 17.90 3.96 -2.95
N SER A 105 17.63 3.14 -1.92
CA SER A 105 16.47 2.26 -1.87
C SER A 105 15.14 3.01 -1.92
N LEU A 106 15.04 4.21 -1.33
CA LEU A 106 13.85 5.06 -1.40
C LEU A 106 13.52 5.46 -2.85
N TRP A 107 14.52 5.80 -3.65
CA TRP A 107 14.35 6.05 -5.09
C TRP A 107 13.87 4.79 -5.82
N LEU A 108 14.37 3.62 -5.45
CA LEU A 108 13.94 2.35 -6.03
C LEU A 108 12.48 2.03 -5.67
N SER A 109 12.01 2.37 -4.47
CA SER A 109 10.58 2.26 -4.10
C SER A 109 9.69 3.15 -4.96
N LEU A 110 10.12 4.38 -5.25
CA LEU A 110 9.39 5.27 -6.13
C LEU A 110 9.26 4.67 -7.54
N LEU A 111 10.35 4.11 -8.07
CA LEU A 111 10.36 3.40 -9.35
C LEU A 111 9.44 2.18 -9.35
N VAL A 112 9.30 1.47 -8.23
CA VAL A 112 8.35 0.35 -8.09
C VAL A 112 6.89 0.84 -8.05
N SER A 113 6.62 1.99 -7.44
CA SER A 113 5.26 2.56 -7.39
C SER A 113 4.82 3.24 -8.70
N MET A 114 5.76 3.72 -9.51
CA MET A 114 5.49 4.46 -10.75
C MET A 114 4.64 3.70 -11.79
N PRO A 115 4.90 2.41 -12.10
CA PRO A 115 4.06 1.65 -13.03
C PRO A 115 2.58 1.61 -12.63
N PHE A 116 2.29 1.49 -11.33
CA PHE A 116 0.92 1.50 -10.83
C PHE A 116 0.25 2.86 -11.03
N PHE A 117 1.00 3.94 -10.76
CA PHE A 117 0.52 5.30 -11.00
C PHE A 117 0.25 5.54 -12.50
N ILE A 118 1.19 5.19 -13.38
CA ILE A 118 1.04 5.36 -14.84
C ILE A 118 -0.14 4.52 -15.36
N ALA A 119 -0.25 3.26 -14.93
CA ALA A 119 -1.35 2.39 -15.32
C ALA A 119 -2.70 2.94 -14.85
N MET A 120 -2.78 3.47 -13.62
CA MET A 120 -3.98 4.14 -13.14
C MET A 120 -4.33 5.35 -14.01
N VAL A 121 -3.37 6.23 -14.30
CA VAL A 121 -3.60 7.41 -15.16
C VAL A 121 -4.09 6.98 -16.54
N ALA A 122 -3.52 5.92 -17.13
CA ALA A 122 -3.98 5.37 -18.40
C ALA A 122 -5.42 4.87 -18.32
N VAL A 123 -5.77 4.08 -17.30
CA VAL A 123 -7.14 3.55 -17.09
C VAL A 123 -8.15 4.68 -16.91
N VAL A 124 -7.81 5.70 -16.11
CA VAL A 124 -8.67 6.87 -15.89
C VAL A 124 -8.82 7.67 -17.18
N THR A 125 -7.74 7.88 -17.95
CA THR A 125 -7.79 8.59 -19.23
C THR A 125 -8.68 7.87 -20.24
N VAL A 126 -8.57 6.55 -20.34
CA VAL A 126 -9.43 5.73 -21.21
C VAL A 126 -10.89 5.82 -20.76
N ALA A 127 -11.17 5.78 -19.46
CA ALA A 127 -12.52 5.95 -18.93
C ALA A 127 -13.09 7.34 -19.24
N MET A 128 -12.30 8.41 -19.08
CA MET A 128 -12.70 9.79 -19.41
C MET A 128 -12.98 9.96 -20.90
N LEU A 129 -12.07 9.46 -21.74
CA LEU A 129 -12.20 9.53 -23.19
C LEU A 129 -13.44 8.76 -23.67
N SER A 130 -13.70 7.58 -23.08
CA SER A 130 -14.90 6.79 -23.34
C SER A 130 -16.17 7.55 -22.98
N SER A 131 -16.20 8.20 -21.81
CA SER A 131 -17.36 9.00 -21.38
C SER A 131 -17.61 10.16 -22.34
N PHE A 132 -16.54 10.86 -22.76
CA PHE A 132 -16.60 11.96 -23.71
C PHE A 132 -17.06 11.51 -25.11
N LEU A 133 -16.59 10.36 -25.60
CA LEU A 133 -17.02 9.82 -26.89
C LEU A 133 -18.48 9.36 -26.85
N GLY A 134 -18.94 8.84 -25.71
CA GLY A 134 -20.32 8.42 -25.50
C GLY A 134 -21.33 9.58 -25.52
N SER A 135 -20.90 10.80 -25.14
CA SER A 135 -21.78 11.99 -25.14
C SER A 135 -21.93 12.66 -26.51
N LEU A 136 -21.17 12.23 -27.54
CA LEU A 136 -21.27 12.78 -28.89
C LEU A 136 -22.50 12.23 -29.65
N PRO A 137 -23.37 13.10 -30.20
CA PRO A 137 -24.69 12.70 -30.72
C PRO A 137 -24.66 11.81 -31.97
N TRP A 138 -23.58 11.86 -32.78
CA TRP A 138 -23.46 11.10 -34.03
C TRP A 138 -22.60 9.82 -33.90
N VAL A 139 -21.58 9.86 -33.03
CA VAL A 139 -20.65 8.73 -32.79
C VAL A 139 -21.17 7.82 -31.67
N GLY A 140 -21.94 8.39 -30.73
CA GLY A 140 -22.46 7.71 -29.55
C GLY A 140 -23.28 6.47 -29.88
N LYS A 141 -24.20 6.47 -30.85
CA LYS A 141 -25.10 5.30 -31.06
C LYS A 141 -24.39 4.00 -31.48
N LEU A 142 -23.30 4.07 -32.26
CA LEU A 142 -22.51 2.89 -32.66
C LEU A 142 -21.50 2.49 -31.57
N PHE A 143 -20.88 3.47 -30.93
CA PHE A 143 -19.87 3.23 -29.91
C PHE A 143 -20.45 2.92 -28.54
N HIS A 144 -21.67 3.35 -28.21
CA HIS A 144 -22.30 3.18 -26.90
C HIS A 144 -22.37 1.69 -26.50
N THR A 145 -22.64 0.79 -27.44
CA THR A 145 -22.66 -0.66 -27.17
C THR A 145 -21.28 -1.22 -26.80
N VAL A 146 -20.19 -0.65 -27.31
CA VAL A 146 -18.81 -1.08 -27.01
C VAL A 146 -18.26 -0.33 -25.79
N LEU A 147 -18.52 0.97 -25.69
CA LEU A 147 -18.07 1.87 -24.62
C LEU A 147 -18.74 1.56 -23.27
N ILE A 148 -19.91 0.89 -23.24
CA ILE A 148 -20.58 0.51 -21.99
C ILE A 148 -19.76 -0.47 -21.13
N PHE A 149 -18.88 -1.26 -21.76
CA PHE A 149 -18.00 -2.18 -21.04
C PHE A 149 -16.75 -1.50 -20.47
N ILE A 150 -16.40 -0.31 -20.95
CA ILE A 150 -15.17 0.38 -20.54
C ILE A 150 -15.19 0.75 -19.04
N PRO A 151 -16.26 1.35 -18.47
CA PRO A 151 -16.32 1.61 -17.04
C PRO A 151 -16.12 0.33 -16.19
N TYR A 152 -16.69 -0.79 -16.61
CA TYR A 152 -16.54 -2.08 -15.94
C TYR A 152 -15.11 -2.62 -16.02
N LEU A 153 -14.50 -2.59 -17.21
CA LEU A 153 -13.12 -3.00 -17.43
C LEU A 153 -12.15 -2.10 -16.66
N SER A 154 -12.38 -0.79 -16.66
CA SER A 154 -11.58 0.17 -15.90
C SER A 154 -11.69 -0.06 -14.39
N ALA A 155 -12.89 -0.29 -13.86
CA ALA A 155 -13.06 -0.63 -12.44
C ALA A 155 -12.32 -1.93 -12.08
N THR A 156 -12.46 -2.96 -12.92
CA THR A 156 -11.76 -4.25 -12.74
C THR A 156 -10.24 -4.06 -12.78
N ALA A 157 -9.73 -3.30 -13.75
CA ALA A 157 -8.30 -3.00 -13.87
C ALA A 157 -7.77 -2.23 -12.65
N LEU A 158 -8.53 -1.26 -12.12
CA LEU A 158 -8.14 -0.54 -10.91
C LEU A 158 -8.10 -1.45 -9.67
N ILE A 159 -9.06 -2.36 -9.52
CA ILE A 159 -9.04 -3.37 -8.44
C ILE A 159 -7.82 -4.27 -8.57
N LEU A 160 -7.50 -4.74 -9.77
CA LEU A 160 -6.31 -5.55 -10.02
C LEU A 160 -5.02 -4.78 -9.74
N LEU A 161 -4.94 -3.50 -10.11
CA LEU A 161 -3.81 -2.63 -9.78
C LEU A 161 -3.66 -2.45 -8.27
N PHE A 162 -4.77 -2.31 -7.55
CA PHE A 162 -4.79 -2.17 -6.10
C PHE A 162 -4.31 -3.46 -5.41
N LEU A 163 -4.81 -4.62 -5.83
CA LEU A 163 -4.33 -5.91 -5.32
C LEU A 163 -2.85 -6.15 -5.67
N GLY A 164 -2.44 -5.76 -6.88
CA GLY A 164 -1.07 -5.83 -7.34
C GLY A 164 -0.14 -4.93 -6.51
N SER A 165 -0.59 -3.74 -6.12
CA SER A 165 0.20 -2.81 -5.32
C SER A 165 0.46 -3.35 -3.91
N PHE A 166 -0.55 -3.97 -3.28
CA PHE A 166 -0.37 -4.67 -1.99
C PHE A 166 0.53 -5.90 -2.10
N SER A 167 0.38 -6.68 -3.16
CA SER A 167 1.25 -7.83 -3.43
C SER A 167 2.71 -7.38 -3.60
N CYS A 168 2.92 -6.26 -4.29
CA CYS A 168 4.24 -5.64 -4.44
C CYS A 168 4.79 -5.13 -3.11
N LEU A 169 3.95 -4.49 -2.28
CA LEU A 169 4.31 -4.07 -0.93
C LEU A 169 4.77 -5.25 -0.06
N PHE A 170 4.11 -6.39 -0.21
CA PHE A 170 4.39 -7.59 0.56
C PHE A 170 5.68 -8.31 0.13
N PHE A 171 5.87 -8.52 -1.18
CA PHE A 171 6.98 -9.33 -1.69
C PHE A 171 8.21 -8.53 -2.13
N CYS A 172 8.00 -7.40 -2.81
CA CYS A 172 9.10 -6.66 -3.43
C CYS A 172 9.82 -5.76 -2.44
N ILE A 173 9.08 -5.07 -1.56
CA ILE A 173 9.67 -4.08 -0.64
C ILE A 173 10.67 -4.70 0.35
N PRO A 174 10.42 -5.89 0.96
CA PRO A 174 11.44 -6.55 1.78
C PRO A 174 12.73 -6.90 1.04
N VAL A 175 12.72 -7.00 -0.29
CA VAL A 175 13.95 -7.22 -1.09
C VAL A 175 14.71 -5.93 -1.33
N LEU A 176 14.00 -4.81 -1.46
CA LEU A 176 14.58 -3.52 -1.84
C LEU A 176 15.34 -2.82 -0.71
N HIS A 177 15.14 -3.20 0.56
CA HIS A 177 15.66 -2.46 1.72
C HIS A 177 17.21 -2.34 1.77
N ASN A 178 17.94 -3.17 1.04
CA ASN A 178 19.40 -3.19 1.03
C ASN A 178 20.01 -3.30 -0.39
N GLN A 179 19.29 -2.84 -1.41
CA GLN A 179 19.80 -2.81 -2.78
C GLN A 179 20.14 -1.39 -3.23
N GLU A 180 21.27 -1.26 -3.91
CA GLU A 180 21.74 -0.01 -4.52
C GLU A 180 21.25 0.15 -5.97
N SER A 181 20.85 -0.94 -6.63
CA SER A 181 20.35 -0.96 -8.01
C SER A 181 19.13 -1.88 -8.16
N ILE A 182 18.23 -1.58 -9.11
CA ILE A 182 17.10 -2.45 -9.43
C ILE A 182 17.62 -3.67 -10.20
N ASP A 183 17.47 -4.83 -9.60
CA ASP A 183 17.56 -6.10 -10.29
C ASP A 183 16.15 -6.66 -10.50
N TYR A 184 15.57 -6.39 -11.67
CA TYR A 184 14.24 -6.87 -12.06
C TYR A 184 14.12 -8.39 -11.98
N ARG A 185 15.23 -9.12 -12.15
CA ARG A 185 15.23 -10.57 -12.06
C ARG A 185 15.00 -11.04 -10.62
N LYS A 186 15.65 -10.39 -9.65
CA LYS A 186 15.41 -10.64 -8.22
C LYS A 186 13.98 -10.30 -7.81
N LEU A 187 13.41 -9.22 -8.36
CA LEU A 187 12.01 -8.86 -8.15
C LEU A 187 11.04 -9.92 -8.66
N LEU A 188 11.28 -10.48 -9.85
CA LEU A 188 10.49 -11.59 -10.40
C LEU A 188 10.67 -12.87 -9.58
N GLU A 189 11.88 -13.14 -9.10
CA GLU A 189 12.17 -14.28 -8.23
C GLU A 189 11.45 -14.19 -6.87
N CYS A 190 11.03 -13.00 -6.43
CA CYS A 190 10.20 -12.82 -5.22
C CYS A 190 8.88 -13.59 -5.32
N PHE A 191 8.32 -13.72 -6.52
CA PHE A 191 7.08 -14.46 -6.77
C PHE A 191 7.31 -15.96 -7.00
N ARG A 192 8.58 -16.39 -7.15
CA ARG A 192 8.91 -17.80 -7.32
C ARG A 192 8.68 -18.56 -6.01
N GLY A 193 7.95 -19.67 -6.05
CA GLY A 193 7.66 -20.51 -4.89
C GLY A 193 6.28 -21.17 -4.97
N ASN A 194 5.84 -21.77 -3.87
CA ASN A 194 4.50 -22.35 -3.78
C ASN A 194 3.43 -21.24 -3.74
N ILE A 195 2.67 -21.10 -4.82
CA ILE A 195 1.64 -20.08 -5.00
C ILE A 195 0.60 -20.12 -3.87
N LEU A 196 0.21 -21.33 -3.43
CA LEU A 196 -0.78 -21.48 -2.37
C LEU A 196 -0.29 -20.90 -1.04
N ARG A 197 0.98 -21.15 -0.69
CA ARG A 197 1.59 -20.62 0.54
C ARG A 197 1.76 -19.10 0.48
N GLN A 198 2.19 -18.58 -0.67
CA GLN A 198 2.30 -17.13 -0.89
C GLN A 198 0.94 -16.44 -0.77
N PHE A 199 -0.09 -17.01 -1.41
CA PHE A 199 -1.44 -16.50 -1.34
C PHE A 199 -1.98 -16.48 0.09
N ILE A 200 -1.84 -17.59 0.83
CA ILE A 200 -2.24 -17.67 2.24
C ILE A 200 -1.49 -16.62 3.08
N GLY A 201 -0.19 -16.45 2.87
CA GLY A 201 0.61 -15.43 3.56
C GLY A 201 0.09 -14.01 3.31
N VAL A 202 -0.19 -13.66 2.05
CA VAL A 202 -0.77 -12.36 1.69
C VAL A 202 -2.15 -12.17 2.33
N VAL A 203 -3.01 -13.18 2.29
CA VAL A 203 -4.35 -13.12 2.91
C VAL A 203 -4.23 -12.87 4.41
N ILE A 204 -3.37 -13.61 5.13
CA ILE A 204 -3.16 -13.43 6.57
C ILE A 204 -2.67 -12.01 6.88
N ALA A 205 -1.75 -11.47 6.07
CA ALA A 205 -1.25 -10.11 6.23
C ALA A 205 -2.33 -9.04 5.97
N LEU A 206 -3.21 -9.27 4.99
CA LEU A 206 -4.25 -8.33 4.60
C LEU A 206 -5.48 -8.35 5.50
N VAL A 207 -5.79 -9.46 6.18
CA VAL A 207 -7.00 -9.57 7.00
C VAL A 207 -7.07 -8.49 8.10
N PRO A 208 -6.03 -8.27 8.94
CA PRO A 208 -6.07 -7.20 9.94
C PRO A 208 -6.21 -5.82 9.29
N LEU A 209 -5.55 -5.62 8.15
CA LEU A 209 -5.64 -4.37 7.41
C LEU A 209 -7.05 -4.11 6.89
N ALA A 210 -7.68 -5.12 6.27
CA ALA A 210 -9.03 -5.04 5.74
C ALA A 210 -10.06 -4.78 6.85
N LEU A 211 -9.94 -5.45 7.99
CA LEU A 211 -10.82 -5.23 9.14
C LEU A 211 -10.65 -3.83 9.73
N CYS A 212 -9.42 -3.37 9.93
CA CYS A 212 -9.15 -2.01 10.41
C CYS A 212 -9.57 -0.94 9.39
N SER A 213 -9.40 -1.18 8.09
CA SER A 213 -9.88 -0.31 7.02
C SER A 213 -11.40 -0.24 6.97
N TRP A 214 -12.09 -1.36 7.17
CA TRP A 214 -13.55 -1.39 7.28
C TRP A 214 -14.02 -0.54 8.45
N LEU A 215 -13.45 -0.74 9.64
CA LEU A 215 -13.77 0.06 10.83
C LEU A 215 -13.45 1.55 10.64
N ALA A 216 -12.35 1.85 9.96
CA ALA A 216 -11.97 3.22 9.64
C ALA A 216 -12.92 3.88 8.64
N LEU A 217 -13.41 3.14 7.64
CA LEU A 217 -14.40 3.62 6.67
C LEU A 217 -15.77 3.85 7.33
N ASP A 218 -16.20 2.94 8.20
CA ASP A 218 -17.43 3.11 8.98
C ASP A 218 -17.33 4.35 9.90
N SER A 219 -16.19 4.52 10.57
CA SER A 219 -15.92 5.69 11.40
C SER A 219 -15.90 6.97 10.58
N PHE A 220 -15.27 6.94 9.39
CA PHE A 220 -15.23 8.06 8.45
C PHE A 220 -16.63 8.44 7.98
N TYR A 221 -17.43 7.47 7.55
CA TYR A 221 -18.80 7.68 7.09
C TYR A 221 -19.65 8.35 8.18
N LEU A 222 -19.56 7.86 9.41
CA LEU A 222 -20.25 8.43 10.57
C LEU A 222 -19.80 9.88 10.82
N MET A 223 -18.49 10.14 10.80
CA MET A 223 -17.91 11.47 11.03
C MET A 223 -18.30 12.47 9.94
N THR A 224 -18.37 12.05 8.67
CA THR A 224 -18.75 12.92 7.54
C THR A 224 -20.22 13.35 7.59
N HIS A 225 -21.10 12.56 8.21
CA HIS A 225 -22.49 12.98 8.49
C HIS A 225 -22.59 13.94 9.68
N LEU A 226 -21.62 13.91 10.59
CA LEU A 226 -21.58 14.77 11.79
C LEU A 226 -20.86 16.12 11.53
N VAL A 227 -20.01 16.19 10.51
CA VAL A 227 -19.19 17.37 10.20
C VAL A 227 -19.35 17.73 8.73
N GLU A 228 -20.04 18.82 8.43
CA GLU A 228 -20.07 19.39 7.09
C GLU A 228 -18.65 19.83 6.69
N ILE A 229 -18.12 19.22 5.62
CA ILE A 229 -16.73 19.45 5.18
C ILE A 229 -16.62 20.88 4.66
N ALA A 230 -15.86 21.72 5.37
CA ALA A 230 -15.65 23.12 5.07
C ALA A 230 -14.83 23.32 3.79
N ASP A 231 -14.89 24.54 3.24
CA ASP A 231 -14.20 24.91 2.01
C ASP A 231 -12.67 24.87 2.14
N ILE A 232 -12.00 24.43 1.08
CA ILE A 232 -10.54 24.19 1.00
C ILE A 232 -9.70 25.41 1.40
N HIS A 233 -10.23 26.62 1.19
CA HIS A 233 -9.53 27.88 1.43
C HIS A 233 -9.59 28.36 2.88
N THR A 234 -10.23 27.61 3.78
CA THR A 234 -10.31 27.97 5.21
C THR A 234 -9.37 27.11 6.05
N TRP A 235 -8.77 27.73 7.08
CA TRP A 235 -8.06 27.01 8.16
C TRP A 235 -8.91 25.91 8.80
N SER A 236 -10.25 26.05 8.73
CA SER A 236 -11.23 25.04 9.14
C SER A 236 -11.06 23.70 8.40
N PHE A 237 -10.73 23.71 7.10
CA PHE A 237 -10.48 22.48 6.34
C PHE A 237 -9.30 21.70 6.91
N LEU A 238 -8.20 22.39 7.26
CA LEU A 238 -7.01 21.74 7.81
C LEU A 238 -7.32 21.09 9.18
N ALA A 239 -8.07 21.80 10.03
CA ALA A 239 -8.49 21.29 11.34
C ALA A 239 -9.42 20.08 11.22
N GLN A 240 -10.42 20.14 10.33
CA GLN A 240 -11.33 19.02 10.07
C GLN A 240 -10.59 17.79 9.54
N MET A 241 -9.63 17.99 8.62
CA MET A 241 -8.81 16.92 8.08
C MET A 241 -7.94 16.28 9.16
N PHE A 242 -7.39 17.06 10.09
CA PHE A 242 -6.63 16.53 11.21
C PHE A 242 -7.49 15.67 12.14
N VAL A 243 -8.70 16.15 12.47
CA VAL A 243 -9.68 15.43 13.31
C VAL A 243 -10.14 14.13 12.64
N LEU A 244 -10.18 14.09 11.31
CA LEU A 244 -10.62 12.92 10.55
C LEU A 244 -9.50 11.91 10.32
N ILE A 245 -8.30 12.38 9.95
CA ILE A 245 -7.17 11.52 9.58
C ILE A 245 -6.51 10.89 10.81
N VAL A 246 -6.36 11.62 11.91
CA VAL A 246 -5.62 11.13 13.09
C VAL A 246 -6.25 9.88 13.71
N PRO A 247 -7.57 9.81 13.99
CA PRO A 247 -8.19 8.61 14.54
C PRO A 247 -8.10 7.42 13.58
N ILE A 248 -8.29 7.66 12.28
CA ILE A 248 -8.18 6.64 11.24
C ILE A 248 -6.74 6.09 11.18
N ALA A 249 -5.73 6.97 11.17
CA ALA A 249 -4.34 6.58 11.20
C ALA A 249 -4.00 5.79 12.46
N LEU A 250 -4.54 6.17 13.63
CA LEU A 250 -4.34 5.45 14.89
C LEU A 250 -4.88 4.02 14.84
N ILE A 251 -6.09 3.83 14.28
CA ILE A 251 -6.72 2.51 14.11
C ILE A 251 -5.95 1.64 13.11
N LEU A 252 -5.46 2.25 12.01
CA LEU A 252 -4.73 1.53 10.96
C LEU A 252 -3.27 1.21 11.32
N THR A 253 -2.63 2.01 12.18
CA THR A 253 -1.21 1.84 12.56
C THR A 253 -0.86 0.42 13.03
N PRO A 254 -1.58 -0.21 13.99
CA PRO A 254 -1.25 -1.56 14.42
C PRO A 254 -1.40 -2.60 13.30
N ALA A 255 -2.42 -2.46 12.43
CA ALA A 255 -2.62 -3.36 11.30
C ALA A 255 -1.52 -3.22 10.25
N VAL A 256 -1.10 -1.99 9.92
CA VAL A 256 0.00 -1.72 9.00
C VAL A 256 1.34 -2.20 9.59
N SER A 257 1.55 -2.01 10.89
CA SER A 257 2.73 -2.55 11.57
C SER A 257 2.76 -4.07 11.57
N PHE A 258 1.62 -4.73 11.76
CA PHE A 258 1.51 -6.19 11.63
C PHE A 258 1.85 -6.62 10.20
N PHE A 259 1.27 -5.96 9.20
CA PHE A 259 1.54 -6.25 7.78
C PHE A 259 3.05 -6.21 7.48
N PHE A 260 3.75 -5.15 7.90
CA PHE A 260 5.19 -5.01 7.64
C PHE A 260 6.05 -6.01 8.42
N ASN A 261 5.70 -6.29 9.68
CA ASN A 261 6.41 -7.28 10.49
C ASN A 261 6.25 -8.69 9.88
N PHE A 262 5.02 -9.03 9.49
CA PHE A 262 4.70 -10.34 8.91
C PHE A 262 5.33 -10.49 7.53
N SER A 263 5.31 -9.45 6.68
CA SER A 263 5.99 -9.49 5.37
C SER A 263 7.50 -9.71 5.51
N PHE A 264 8.12 -9.08 6.51
CA PHE A 264 9.55 -9.28 6.81
C PHE A 264 9.85 -10.70 7.29
N SER A 265 9.10 -11.21 8.26
CA SER A 265 9.27 -12.58 8.76
C SER A 265 9.02 -13.62 7.67
N PHE A 266 8.01 -13.42 6.83
CA PHE A 266 7.75 -14.27 5.67
C PHE A 266 8.91 -14.26 4.67
N TYR A 267 9.48 -13.08 4.40
CA TYR A 267 10.64 -12.94 3.53
C TYR A 267 11.88 -13.68 4.07
N LEU A 268 12.18 -13.55 5.37
CA LEU A 268 13.30 -14.27 5.99
C LEU A 268 13.12 -15.78 5.92
N ALA A 269 11.93 -16.29 6.26
CA ALA A 269 11.62 -17.72 6.18
C ALA A 269 11.80 -18.25 4.74
N LYS A 270 11.39 -17.46 3.73
CA LYS A 270 11.59 -17.81 2.32
C LYS A 270 13.09 -17.89 1.96
N GLN A 271 13.90 -16.93 2.40
CA GLN A 271 15.34 -16.96 2.13
C GLN A 271 16.05 -18.13 2.80
N GLU A 272 15.64 -18.51 4.00
CA GLU A 272 16.21 -19.68 4.70
C GLU A 272 15.89 -20.98 3.97
N GLU A 273 14.66 -21.12 3.44
CA GLU A 273 14.27 -22.27 2.62
C GLU A 273 15.07 -22.35 1.32
N GLU A 274 15.26 -21.22 0.62
CA GLU A 274 16.09 -21.19 -0.59
C GLU A 274 17.55 -21.57 -0.31
N LYS A 275 18.13 -21.09 0.81
CA LYS A 275 19.49 -21.47 1.23
C LYS A 275 19.61 -22.95 1.61
N ALA A 276 18.56 -23.54 2.17
CA ALA A 276 18.53 -24.95 2.54
C ALA A 276 18.43 -25.88 1.32
N LEU A 277 17.81 -25.42 0.22
CA LEU A 277 17.67 -26.20 -1.02
C LEU A 277 18.94 -26.18 -1.90
N VAL A 278 19.84 -25.22 -1.68
CA VAL A 278 21.12 -25.08 -2.42
C VAL A 278 22.27 -25.83 -1.73
N LYS A 279 22.11 -26.25 -0.48
CA LYS A 279 23.06 -27.08 0.27
C LYS A 279 22.77 -28.57 0.10
#